data_AF-A0A238BPB0-F1
#
_entry.id   AF-A0A238BPB0-F1
#
_cell.length_a   1.000
_cell.length_b   1.000
_cell.length_c   1.000
_cell.angle_alpha   90.00
_cell.angle_beta   90.00
_cell.angle_gamma   90.00
#
_symmetry.space_group_name_H-M   'P 1'
#
loop_
_entity.id
_entity.type
_entity.pdbx_description
1 polymer ?
#
loop_
_entity_poly.entity_id
_entity_poly.type
_entity_poly.pdbx_seq_one_letter_code
_entity_poly.pdbx_strand_id
1 'polypeptide(L)'
;LRTLSSRCLQLILRFVPFIRSAFQEKLPVDKQSLLRHIDQLVRDYNDHAQEIVNKLITVIDHHLVTQLQTWNVKGSIPSPTFQQIGRQLGKFYNGLTGIMPDSMIKDLFLQVHKNFKDNLKAQLGLMNITPHDSLTYGLVGQEYMFFIKNLQAIPCCSDIKDESINEALFSKN
;
A
#
# COMPACT_ATOMS: atom_id res chain seq x y z
N LEU A 1 0.40 3.97 21.83
CA LEU A 1 1.78 4.40 21.49
C LEU A 1 2.01 4.51 19.97
N ARG A 2 1.76 3.47 19.15
CA ARG A 2 1.97 3.53 17.68
C ARG A 2 1.09 4.53 16.92
N THR A 3 -0.14 4.77 17.39
CA THR A 3 -1.10 5.72 16.79
C THR A 3 -0.76 7.19 17.06
N LEU A 4 -0.08 7.48 18.17
CA LEU A 4 0.28 8.82 18.58
C LEU A 4 1.49 9.34 17.78
N SER A 5 2.50 8.50 17.55
CA SER A 5 3.71 8.88 16.82
C SER A 5 3.41 9.36 15.39
N SER A 6 2.53 8.67 14.64
CA SER A 6 2.17 9.08 13.27
C SER A 6 1.38 10.39 13.23
N ARG A 7 0.41 10.57 14.14
CA ARG A 7 -0.35 11.82 14.25
C ARG A 7 0.51 13.00 14.70
N CYS A 8 1.45 12.77 15.62
CA CYS A 8 2.45 13.78 16.02
C CYS A 8 3.35 14.16 14.85
N LEU A 9 3.78 13.19 14.03
CA LEU A 9 4.61 13.43 12.84
C LEU A 9 3.87 14.31 11.83
N GLN A 10 2.60 14.01 11.55
CA GLN A 10 1.76 14.81 10.64
C GLN A 10 1.50 16.21 11.19
N LEU A 11 1.26 16.35 12.50
CA LEU A 11 1.08 17.65 13.14
C LEU A 11 2.34 18.50 12.99
N ILE A 12 3.52 17.93 13.26
CA ILE A 12 4.79 18.62 13.13
C ILE A 12 5.01 19.04 11.67
N LEU A 13 4.88 18.12 10.71
CA LEU A 13 5.03 18.43 9.29
C LEU A 13 4.04 19.50 8.80
N ARG A 14 2.82 19.56 9.37
CA ARG A 14 1.83 20.59 9.04
C ARG A 14 2.20 21.96 9.61
N PHE A 15 2.83 22.02 10.77
CA PHE A 15 3.22 23.26 11.43
C PHE A 15 4.56 23.83 10.94
N VAL A 16 5.48 22.98 10.48
CA VAL A 16 6.81 23.39 10.05
C VAL A 16 6.82 24.48 8.96
N PRO A 17 5.95 24.48 7.92
CA PRO A 17 5.88 25.57 6.95
C PRO A 17 5.59 26.94 7.57
N PHE A 18 4.71 26.99 8.58
CA PHE A 18 4.38 28.23 9.29
C PHE A 18 5.55 28.74 10.11
N ILE A 19 6.26 27.84 10.77
CA ILE A 19 7.49 28.16 11.51
C ILE A 19 8.55 28.68 10.52
N ARG A 20 8.75 27.99 9.40
CA ARG A 20 9.71 28.38 8.35
C ARG A 20 9.41 29.78 7.82
N SER A 21 8.16 30.09 7.50
CA SER A 21 7.76 31.42 7.02
C SER A 21 7.96 32.52 8.06
N ALA A 22 7.61 32.26 9.33
CA ALA A 22 7.82 33.23 10.40
C ALA A 22 9.32 33.53 10.62
N PHE A 23 10.17 32.51 10.59
CA PHE A 23 11.62 32.69 10.70
C PHE A 23 12.20 33.37 9.45
N GLN A 24 11.71 33.05 8.26
CA GLN A 24 12.17 33.68 7.02
C GLN A 24 11.88 35.19 6.99
N GLU A 25 10.76 35.64 7.56
CA GLU A 25 10.39 37.07 7.64
C GLU A 25 11.15 37.81 8.75
N LYS A 26 11.45 37.16 9.87
CA LYS A 26 12.03 37.80 11.06
C LYS A 26 13.55 37.65 11.18
N LEU A 27 14.17 36.69 10.48
CA LEU A 27 15.63 36.51 10.54
C LEU A 27 16.35 37.57 9.71
N PRO A 28 17.41 38.19 10.26
CA PRO A 28 18.28 39.05 9.48
C PRO A 28 19.05 38.22 8.42
N VAL A 29 19.45 38.90 7.33
CA VAL A 29 19.95 38.27 6.08
C VAL A 29 21.15 37.34 6.32
N ASP A 30 22.02 37.70 7.26
CA ASP A 30 23.20 36.94 7.68
C ASP A 30 22.84 35.60 8.37
N LYS A 31 21.62 35.47 8.90
CA LYS A 31 21.13 34.28 9.62
C LYS A 31 20.15 33.43 8.83
N GLN A 32 19.84 33.79 7.58
CA GLN A 32 18.93 33.04 6.71
C GLN A 32 19.41 31.60 6.44
N SER A 33 20.73 31.35 6.53
CA SER A 33 21.31 30.00 6.41
C SER A 33 20.78 29.00 7.45
N LEU A 34 20.28 29.49 8.59
CA LEU A 34 19.68 28.65 9.65
C LEU A 34 18.37 27.98 9.20
N LEU A 35 17.68 28.52 8.19
CA LEU A 35 16.48 27.89 7.62
C LEU A 35 16.78 26.50 7.05
N ARG A 36 18.03 26.22 6.66
CA ARG A 36 18.45 24.89 6.19
C ARG A 36 18.25 23.80 7.25
N HIS A 37 18.31 24.14 8.54
CA HIS A 37 18.04 23.20 9.63
C HIS A 37 16.56 22.84 9.72
N ILE A 38 15.66 23.79 9.43
CA ILE A 38 14.22 23.52 9.34
C ILE A 38 13.95 22.63 8.13
N ASP A 39 14.59 22.91 7.00
CA ASP A 39 14.46 22.05 5.80
C ASP A 39 15.02 20.63 6.06
N GLN A 40 16.10 20.50 6.84
CA GLN A 40 16.62 19.19 7.25
C GLN A 40 15.64 18.45 8.16
N LEU A 41 15.06 19.16 9.14
CA LEU A 41 14.04 18.59 10.03
C LEU A 41 12.85 18.05 9.22
N VAL A 42 12.37 18.78 8.21
CA VAL A 42 11.29 18.29 7.32
C VAL A 42 11.70 17.01 6.61
N ARG A 43 12.92 16.95 6.07
CA ARG A 43 13.45 15.75 5.40
C ARG A 43 13.48 14.56 6.35
N ASP A 44 14.09 14.71 7.52
CA ASP A 44 14.22 13.63 8.50
C ASP A 44 12.84 13.08 8.94
N TYR A 45 11.86 13.97 9.10
CA TYR A 45 10.48 13.57 9.44
C TYR A 45 9.78 12.84 8.30
N ASN A 46 9.96 13.30 7.05
CA ASN A 46 9.40 12.61 5.88
C ASN A 46 10.05 11.23 5.68
N ASP A 47 11.37 11.14 5.85
CA ASP A 47 12.11 9.87 5.75
C ASP A 47 11.60 8.89 6.80
N HIS A 48 11.41 9.34 8.04
CA HIS A 48 10.84 8.52 9.09
C HIS A 48 9.40 8.08 8.79
N ALA A 49 8.57 8.98 8.20
CA ALA A 49 7.23 8.64 7.76
C ALA A 49 7.27 7.50 6.72
N GLN A 50 8.17 7.62 5.75
CA GLN A 50 8.34 6.65 4.67
C GLN A 50 8.84 5.29 5.21
N GLU A 51 9.76 5.29 6.18
CA GLU A 51 10.18 4.05 6.84
C GLU A 51 9.02 3.32 7.53
N ILE A 52 8.12 4.07 8.19
CA ILE A 52 6.93 3.49 8.81
C ILE A 52 6.03 2.88 7.73
N VAL A 53 5.77 3.60 6.63
CA VAL A 53 4.98 3.10 5.50
C VAL A 53 5.59 1.82 4.93
N ASN A 54 6.90 1.79 4.69
CA ASN A 54 7.59 0.62 4.15
C ASN A 54 7.49 -0.60 5.08
N LYS A 55 7.57 -0.40 6.41
CA LYS A 55 7.37 -1.47 7.39
C LYS A 55 5.93 -2.00 7.38
N LEU A 56 4.95 -1.11 7.23
CA LEU A 56 3.54 -1.49 7.11
C LEU A 56 3.28 -2.33 5.85
N ILE A 57 3.85 -1.91 4.70
CA ILE A 57 3.81 -2.66 3.43
C ILE A 57 4.42 -4.05 3.62
N THR A 58 5.61 -4.13 4.21
CA THR A 58 6.30 -5.41 4.45
C THR A 58 5.45 -6.38 5.28
N VAL A 59 4.77 -5.87 6.32
CA VAL A 59 3.91 -6.70 7.20
C VAL A 59 2.70 -7.24 6.44
N ILE A 60 1.98 -6.40 5.69
CA ILE A 60 0.80 -6.85 4.96
C ILE A 60 1.21 -7.79 3.82
N ASP A 61 2.28 -7.49 3.07
CA ASP A 61 2.79 -8.35 2.01
C ASP A 61 3.18 -9.73 2.50
N HIS A 62 3.88 -9.80 3.63
CA HIS A 62 4.24 -11.09 4.24
C HIS A 62 3.00 -11.93 4.55
N HIS A 63 1.93 -11.32 5.05
CA HIS A 63 0.67 -12.01 5.27
C HIS A 63 0.06 -12.51 3.96
N LEU A 64 0.00 -11.66 2.92
CA LEU A 64 -0.55 -12.03 1.61
C LEU A 64 0.23 -13.18 0.98
N VAL A 65 1.56 -13.14 1.02
CA VAL A 65 2.43 -14.23 0.53
C VAL A 65 2.14 -15.52 1.28
N THR A 66 2.03 -15.47 2.62
CA THR A 66 1.73 -16.66 3.43
C THR A 66 0.38 -17.27 3.04
N GLN A 67 -0.64 -16.43 2.77
CA GLN A 67 -1.93 -16.90 2.28
C GLN A 67 -1.78 -17.58 0.91
N LEU A 68 -1.08 -16.94 -0.04
CA LEU A 68 -0.84 -17.49 -1.38
C LEU A 68 -0.09 -18.84 -1.36
N GLN A 69 0.85 -19.03 -0.45
CA GLN A 69 1.58 -20.30 -0.31
C GLN A 69 0.67 -21.48 0.08
N THR A 70 -0.41 -21.22 0.82
CA THR A 70 -1.40 -22.22 1.21
C THR A 70 -2.57 -22.32 0.24
N TRP A 71 -2.58 -21.48 -0.79
CA TRP A 71 -3.69 -21.37 -1.73
C TRP A 71 -3.76 -22.59 -2.65
N ASN A 72 -4.98 -23.06 -2.90
CA ASN A 72 -5.28 -24.12 -3.85
C ASN A 72 -6.37 -23.65 -4.81
N VAL A 73 -6.10 -23.71 -6.11
CA VAL A 73 -7.01 -23.26 -7.18
C VAL A 73 -8.07 -24.34 -7.45
N LYS A 74 -8.85 -24.70 -6.44
CA LYS A 74 -9.92 -25.70 -6.51
C LYS A 74 -11.06 -25.33 -5.56
N GLY A 75 -12.27 -25.79 -5.88
CA GLY A 75 -13.45 -25.63 -5.02
C GLY A 75 -14.27 -24.38 -5.34
N SER A 76 -14.87 -23.78 -4.32
CA SER A 76 -15.71 -22.58 -4.46
C SER A 76 -14.86 -21.33 -4.70
N ILE A 77 -15.26 -20.50 -5.66
CA ILE A 77 -14.69 -19.17 -5.90
C ILE A 77 -15.67 -18.12 -5.36
N PRO A 78 -15.21 -17.15 -4.53
CA PRO A 78 -13.85 -16.96 -4.05
C PRO A 78 -13.45 -17.99 -2.99
N SER A 79 -12.21 -18.47 -3.05
CA SER A 79 -11.66 -19.43 -2.11
C SER A 79 -11.56 -18.84 -0.70
N PRO A 80 -11.55 -19.68 0.35
CA PRO A 80 -11.32 -19.23 1.72
C PRO A 80 -10.07 -18.37 1.88
N THR A 81 -9.01 -18.67 1.12
CA THR A 81 -7.76 -17.91 1.07
C THR A 81 -7.97 -16.50 0.54
N PHE A 82 -8.62 -16.33 -0.61
CA PHE A 82 -8.88 -15.00 -1.17
C PHE A 82 -9.89 -14.20 -0.34
N GLN A 83 -10.88 -14.86 0.26
CA GLN A 83 -11.75 -14.23 1.25
C GLN A 83 -10.96 -13.74 2.47
N GLN A 84 -9.98 -14.51 2.95
CA GLN A 84 -9.12 -14.11 4.06
C GLN A 84 -8.23 -12.92 3.69
N ILE A 85 -7.66 -12.92 2.49
CA ILE A 85 -6.91 -11.78 1.93
C ILE A 85 -7.78 -10.53 1.93
N GLY A 86 -8.99 -10.57 1.35
CA GLY A 86 -9.91 -9.43 1.31
C GLY A 86 -10.25 -8.90 2.71
N ARG A 87 -10.59 -9.81 3.65
CA ARG A 87 -10.85 -9.45 5.06
C ARG A 87 -9.64 -8.79 5.72
N GLN A 88 -8.43 -9.29 5.47
CA GLN A 88 -7.22 -8.73 6.07
C GLN A 88 -6.90 -7.34 5.51
N LEU A 89 -7.08 -7.12 4.21
CA LEU A 89 -6.92 -5.80 3.59
C LEU A 89 -7.91 -4.77 4.19
N GLY A 90 -9.17 -5.16 4.37
CA GLY A 90 -10.18 -4.30 5.03
C GLY A 90 -9.82 -3.98 6.48
N LYS A 91 -9.39 -4.97 7.27
CA LYS A 91 -8.91 -4.74 8.65
C LYS A 91 -7.69 -3.84 8.70
N PHE A 92 -6.76 -4.03 7.76
CA PHE A 92 -5.56 -3.23 7.66
C PHE A 92 -5.90 -1.78 7.33
N TYR A 93 -6.76 -1.53 6.33
CA TYR A 93 -7.30 -0.20 6.04
C TYR A 93 -7.92 0.45 7.28
N ASN A 94 -8.85 -0.25 7.95
CA ASN A 94 -9.51 0.27 9.16
C ASN A 94 -8.53 0.56 10.31
N GLY A 95 -7.39 -0.12 10.35
CA GLY A 95 -6.32 0.15 11.31
C GLY A 95 -5.51 1.41 10.97
N LEU A 96 -5.50 1.84 9.71
CA LEU A 96 -4.80 3.03 9.21
C LEU A 96 -5.69 4.27 9.19
N THR A 97 -7.01 4.10 9.01
CA THR A 97 -7.95 5.21 8.97
C THR A 97 -7.89 6.04 10.24
N GLY A 98 -7.86 7.36 10.06
CA GLY A 98 -7.67 8.33 11.15
C GLY A 98 -6.24 8.42 11.67
N ILE A 99 -5.33 7.48 11.40
CA ILE A 99 -3.91 7.61 11.75
C ILE A 99 -3.14 8.27 10.62
N MET A 100 -3.49 7.96 9.37
CA MET A 100 -2.78 8.37 8.16
C MET A 100 -3.74 9.09 7.19
N PRO A 101 -3.27 10.05 6.38
CA PRO A 101 -4.10 10.68 5.36
C PRO A 101 -4.45 9.69 4.25
N ASP A 102 -5.65 9.82 3.69
CA ASP A 102 -6.16 8.92 2.64
C ASP A 102 -5.23 8.83 1.42
N SER A 103 -4.53 9.92 1.06
CA SER A 103 -3.56 9.90 -0.04
C SER A 103 -2.38 8.95 0.22
N MET A 104 -1.85 8.94 1.44
CA MET A 104 -0.74 8.07 1.81
C MET A 104 -1.22 6.61 1.98
N ILE A 105 -2.45 6.41 2.48
CA ILE A 105 -3.07 5.09 2.52
C ILE A 105 -3.26 4.56 1.09
N LYS A 106 -3.72 5.39 0.16
CA LYS A 106 -3.86 5.03 -1.26
C LYS A 106 -2.53 4.60 -1.86
N ASP A 107 -1.47 5.40 -1.71
CA ASP A 107 -0.13 5.08 -2.22
C ASP A 107 0.39 3.76 -1.65
N LEU A 108 0.14 3.52 -0.36
CA LEU A 108 0.45 2.26 0.30
C LEU A 108 -0.27 1.08 -0.38
N PHE A 109 -1.59 1.16 -0.58
CA PHE A 109 -2.35 0.09 -1.22
C PHE A 109 -2.00 -0.12 -2.69
N LEU A 110 -1.59 0.93 -3.42
CA LEU A 110 -1.06 0.79 -4.78
C LEU A 110 0.24 -0.04 -4.79
N GLN A 111 1.14 0.20 -3.83
CA GLN A 111 2.36 -0.59 -3.70
C GLN A 111 2.05 -2.05 -3.29
N VAL A 112 1.10 -2.27 -2.37
CA VAL A 112 0.64 -3.61 -1.98
C VAL A 112 0.01 -4.35 -3.16
N HIS A 113 -0.80 -3.68 -3.98
CA HIS A 113 -1.37 -4.25 -5.20
C HIS A 113 -0.27 -4.67 -6.17
N LYS A 114 0.71 -3.81 -6.42
CA LYS A 114 1.87 -4.13 -7.26
C LYS A 114 2.60 -5.38 -6.74
N ASN A 115 2.95 -5.40 -5.45
CA ASN A 115 3.64 -6.52 -4.83
C ASN A 115 2.81 -7.81 -4.89
N PHE A 116 1.49 -7.72 -4.70
CA PHE A 116 0.59 -8.85 -4.84
C PHE A 116 0.61 -9.44 -6.24
N LYS A 117 0.64 -8.62 -7.30
CA LYS A 117 0.74 -9.09 -8.69
C LYS A 117 2.03 -9.89 -8.92
N ASP A 118 3.16 -9.37 -8.45
CA ASP A 118 4.45 -10.05 -8.56
C ASP A 118 4.46 -11.39 -7.81
N ASN A 119 3.92 -11.40 -6.58
CA ASN A 119 3.81 -12.61 -5.76
C ASN A 119 2.83 -13.64 -6.35
N LEU A 120 1.70 -13.20 -6.88
CA LEU A 120 0.74 -14.06 -7.56
C LEU A 120 1.37 -14.70 -8.80
N LYS A 121 2.09 -13.92 -9.62
CA LYS A 121 2.83 -14.44 -10.78
C LYS A 121 3.84 -15.51 -10.38
N ALA A 122 4.61 -15.27 -9.33
CA ALA A 122 5.56 -16.24 -8.81
C ALA A 122 4.87 -17.52 -8.32
N GLN A 123 3.78 -17.39 -7.56
CA GLN A 123 3.01 -18.53 -7.05
C GLN A 123 2.42 -19.38 -8.18
N LEU A 124 1.87 -18.76 -9.23
CA LEU A 124 1.37 -19.49 -10.40
C LEU A 124 2.47 -20.28 -11.11
N GLY A 125 3.68 -19.71 -11.19
CA GLY A 125 4.87 -20.40 -11.69
C GLY A 125 5.20 -21.65 -10.87
N LEU A 126 5.17 -21.57 -9.53
CA LEU A 126 5.40 -22.72 -8.64
C LEU A 126 4.33 -23.80 -8.78
N MET A 127 3.08 -23.41 -9.08
CA MET A 127 1.96 -24.33 -9.28
C MET A 127 1.88 -24.89 -10.71
N ASN A 128 2.80 -24.49 -11.60
CA ASN A 128 2.77 -24.79 -13.04
C ASN A 128 1.45 -24.39 -13.74
N ILE A 129 0.78 -23.35 -13.24
CA ILE A 129 -0.45 -22.82 -13.85
C ILE A 129 -0.05 -21.80 -14.91
N THR A 130 -0.47 -22.05 -16.15
CA THR A 130 -0.16 -21.17 -17.29
C THR A 130 -1.45 -20.74 -17.99
N PRO A 131 -1.43 -19.67 -18.80
CA PRO A 131 -2.59 -19.28 -19.61
C PRO A 131 -3.09 -20.37 -20.57
N HIS A 132 -2.28 -21.39 -20.86
CA HIS A 132 -2.68 -22.54 -21.69
C HIS A 132 -3.58 -23.53 -20.94
N ASP A 133 -3.55 -23.56 -19.61
CA ASP A 133 -4.51 -24.29 -18.77
C ASP A 133 -5.77 -23.44 -18.57
N SER A 134 -6.58 -23.34 -19.63
CA SER A 134 -7.68 -22.37 -19.71
C SER A 134 -8.71 -22.47 -18.58
N LEU A 135 -8.99 -23.68 -18.08
CA LEU A 135 -9.95 -23.89 -17.00
C LEU A 135 -9.39 -23.37 -15.66
N THR A 136 -8.23 -23.88 -15.25
CA THR A 136 -7.62 -23.48 -13.96
C THR A 136 -7.28 -22.00 -13.99
N TYR A 137 -6.71 -21.51 -15.10
CA TYR A 137 -6.36 -20.10 -15.27
C TYR A 137 -7.59 -19.19 -15.24
N GLY A 138 -8.74 -19.65 -15.75
CA GLY A 138 -10.02 -18.95 -15.62
C GLY A 138 -10.48 -18.78 -14.17
N LEU A 139 -10.26 -19.80 -13.31
CA LEU A 139 -10.56 -19.71 -11.88
C LEU A 139 -9.63 -18.71 -11.18
N VAL A 140 -8.33 -18.72 -11.50
CA VAL A 140 -7.37 -17.71 -11.03
C VAL A 140 -7.82 -16.29 -11.42
N GLY A 141 -8.31 -16.12 -12.65
CA GLY A 141 -8.86 -14.84 -13.11
C GLY A 141 -10.04 -14.34 -12.27
N GLN A 142 -10.95 -15.23 -11.89
CA GLN A 142 -12.09 -14.87 -11.02
C GLN A 142 -11.65 -14.50 -9.60
N GLU A 143 -10.65 -15.18 -9.05
CA GLU A 143 -10.06 -14.85 -7.75
C GLU A 143 -9.37 -13.49 -7.77
N TYR A 144 -8.61 -13.22 -8.84
CA TYR A 144 -7.99 -11.91 -9.05
C TYR A 144 -9.04 -10.79 -9.18
N MET A 145 -10.12 -11.03 -9.91
CA MET A 145 -11.24 -10.09 -10.00
C MET A 145 -11.86 -9.84 -8.62
N PHE A 146 -12.07 -10.88 -7.82
CA PHE A 146 -12.54 -10.73 -6.44
C PHE A 146 -11.57 -9.87 -5.59
N PHE A 147 -10.26 -10.10 -5.71
CA PHE A 147 -9.24 -9.29 -5.04
C PHE A 147 -9.34 -7.80 -5.45
N ILE A 148 -9.45 -7.50 -6.74
CA ILE A 148 -9.63 -6.12 -7.24
C ILE A 148 -10.89 -5.49 -6.66
N LYS A 149 -12.02 -6.21 -6.64
CA LYS A 149 -13.26 -5.69 -6.05
C LYS A 149 -13.13 -5.40 -4.55
N ASN A 150 -12.34 -6.19 -3.82
CA ASN A 150 -12.05 -5.90 -2.40
C ASN A 150 -11.18 -4.64 -2.24
N LEU A 151 -10.21 -4.42 -3.12
CA LEU A 151 -9.44 -3.18 -3.13
C LEU A 151 -10.30 -1.97 -3.49
N GLN A 152 -11.17 -2.09 -4.51
CA GLN A 152 -12.08 -1.02 -4.93
C GLN A 152 -13.14 -0.68 -3.87
N ALA A 153 -13.46 -1.62 -2.97
CA ALA A 153 -14.35 -1.38 -1.83
C ALA A 153 -13.71 -0.50 -0.74
N ILE A 154 -12.39 -0.32 -0.77
CA ILE A 154 -11.69 0.62 0.12
C ILE A 154 -11.89 2.04 -0.42
N PRO A 155 -12.40 3.00 0.38
CA PRO A 155 -12.79 4.33 -0.09
C PRO A 155 -11.71 5.10 -0.88
N CYS A 156 -10.44 5.01 -0.47
CA CYS A 156 -9.34 5.71 -1.15
C CYS A 156 -8.78 4.96 -2.38
N CYS A 157 -9.31 3.77 -2.69
CA CYS A 157 -8.81 2.87 -3.73
C CYS A 157 -9.88 2.50 -4.77
N SER A 158 -11.02 3.19 -4.77
CA SER A 158 -12.14 2.92 -5.69
C SER A 158 -11.79 3.12 -7.17
N ASP A 159 -10.75 3.90 -7.46
CA ASP A 159 -10.28 4.21 -8.82
C ASP A 159 -9.18 3.26 -9.32
N ILE A 160 -8.82 2.22 -8.57
CA ILE A 160 -7.92 1.17 -9.06
C ILE A 160 -8.52 0.55 -10.33
N LYS A 161 -7.72 0.49 -11.39
CA LYS A 161 -8.12 -0.02 -12.70
C LYS A 161 -8.69 -1.45 -12.57
N ASP A 162 -9.86 -1.65 -13.16
CA ASP A 162 -10.40 -3.00 -13.40
C ASP A 162 -9.60 -3.62 -14.55
N GLU A 163 -8.57 -4.41 -14.21
CA GLU A 163 -7.70 -5.08 -15.15
C GLU A 163 -7.89 -6.60 -15.06
N SER A 164 -7.85 -7.27 -16.21
CA SER A 164 -7.82 -8.72 -16.26
C SER A 164 -6.52 -9.27 -15.67
N ILE A 165 -6.52 -10.54 -15.28
CA ILE A 165 -5.31 -11.20 -14.80
C ILE A 165 -4.17 -11.20 -15.84
N ASN A 166 -4.50 -11.24 -17.14
CA ASN A 166 -3.49 -11.19 -18.19
C ASN A 166 -2.82 -9.82 -18.27
N GLU A 167 -3.60 -8.74 -18.20
CA GLU A 167 -3.06 -7.39 -18.14
C GLU A 167 -2.21 -7.22 -16.88
N ALA A 168 -2.74 -7.66 -15.72
CA ALA A 168 -2.07 -7.56 -14.44
C ALA A 168 -0.67 -8.22 -14.43
N LEU A 169 -0.55 -9.43 -15.00
CA LEU A 169 0.68 -10.22 -14.90
C LEU A 169 1.64 -10.04 -16.09
N PHE A 170 1.15 -9.57 -17.24
CA PHE A 170 1.92 -9.55 -18.50
C PHE A 170 1.93 -8.22 -19.25
N SER A 171 1.14 -7.20 -18.86
CA SER A 171 1.31 -5.88 -19.46
C SER A 171 2.69 -5.32 -19.07
N LYS A 172 3.45 -4.84 -20.05
CA LYS A 172 4.62 -4.01 -19.78
C LYS A 172 4.10 -2.66 -19.27
N ASN A 173 4.30 -2.38 -17.99
CA ASN A 173 4.11 -1.04 -17.42
C ASN A 173 5.09 -0.06 -18.09
#